data_AF-A0A7R9QRL1-F1
#
_entry.id   AF-A0A7R9QRL1-F1
#
_cell.length_a   1.000
_cell.length_b   1.000
_cell.length_c   1.000
_cell.angle_alpha   90.00
_cell.angle_beta   90.00
_cell.angle_gamma   90.00
#
_symmetry.space_group_name_H-M   'P 1'
#
loop_
_entity.id
_entity.type
_entity.pdbx_description
1 polymer ?
#
loop_
_entity_poly.entity_id
_entity_poly.type
_entity_poly.pdbx_seq_one_letter_code
_entity_poly.pdbx_strand_id
1 'polypeptide(L)'
;MNQLPKQFGRDLMSLVDSPNSWFHSQFTGYIMRPQPRLQRFLNDFKKQINYRHPIVGIHVRRTDKLSYHEALYYPISDYMVSVKDYFHKLELTRQVSQRLVYVASDDPSVLPQLVKEYPNYEFIGSTSISKIAFSQTTRYSNESLWGVLADIFLLSETDYIVCTFSSTICRLSYELMRYKQLDASLQYRSLDVPFHYHHSLTPIRTAVYNHRSKSEDQWDLKIGDHLHERISGTHTEWFKQSVNGRGWDSYFYASSVELILNGLNSQ
;
A
#
# COMPACT_ATOMS: atom_id res chain seq x y z
N MET A 1 8.64 -15.15 15.34
CA MET A 1 7.47 -15.49 16.17
C MET A 1 7.21 -14.53 17.37
N ASN A 2 7.91 -13.39 17.51
CA ASN A 2 7.91 -12.61 18.77
C ASN A 2 7.06 -11.30 18.80
N GLN A 3 6.17 -11.04 17.84
CA GLN A 3 5.47 -9.74 17.77
C GLN A 3 3.94 -9.77 17.99
N LEU A 4 3.33 -10.95 18.11
CA LEU A 4 1.89 -11.07 18.40
C LEU A 4 1.63 -11.47 19.85
N PRO A 5 0.50 -11.03 20.46
CA PRO A 5 0.05 -11.56 21.74
C PRO A 5 -0.11 -13.08 21.68
N LYS A 6 0.54 -13.81 22.60
CA LYS A 6 0.53 -15.28 22.65
C LYS A 6 -0.87 -15.89 22.65
N GLN A 7 -1.84 -15.19 23.24
CA GLN A 7 -3.22 -15.65 23.36
C GLN A 7 -3.94 -15.77 22.02
N PHE A 8 -3.64 -14.89 21.05
CA PHE A 8 -4.36 -14.83 19.77
C PHE A 8 -3.48 -15.17 18.56
N GLY A 9 -2.17 -15.35 18.74
CA GLY A 9 -1.23 -15.52 17.64
C GLY A 9 -1.58 -16.67 16.69
N ARG A 10 -2.00 -17.83 17.22
CA ARG A 10 -2.36 -18.99 16.40
C ARG A 10 -3.63 -18.76 15.57
N ASP A 11 -4.66 -18.19 16.19
CA ASP A 11 -5.93 -17.93 15.52
C ASP A 11 -5.75 -16.85 14.45
N LEU A 12 -4.94 -15.83 14.71
CA LEU A 12 -4.64 -14.82 13.69
C LEU A 12 -3.87 -15.43 12.52
N MET A 13 -2.90 -16.30 12.77
CA MET A 13 -2.15 -16.99 11.70
C MET A 13 -3.02 -17.91 10.83
N SER A 14 -4.12 -18.44 11.36
CA SER A 14 -5.03 -19.30 10.58
C SER A 14 -6.14 -18.53 9.85
N LEU A 15 -6.45 -17.31 10.29
CA LEU A 15 -7.57 -16.53 9.76
C LEU A 15 -7.17 -15.43 8.78
N VAL A 16 -5.94 -14.90 8.87
CA VAL A 16 -5.50 -13.77 8.04
C VAL A 16 -4.09 -13.98 7.51
N ASP A 17 -3.85 -13.63 6.25
CA ASP A 17 -2.56 -13.86 5.60
C ASP A 17 -1.42 -12.99 6.17
N SER A 18 -1.76 -11.88 6.84
CA SER A 18 -0.77 -10.99 7.45
C SER A 18 -1.16 -10.59 8.88
N PRO A 19 -0.92 -11.47 9.87
CA PRO A 19 -1.37 -11.31 11.26
C PRO A 19 -0.86 -10.05 11.98
N ASN A 20 0.43 -9.71 11.82
CA ASN A 20 1.03 -8.55 12.49
C ASN A 20 0.36 -7.24 12.06
N SER A 21 0.18 -7.06 10.75
CA SER A 21 -0.44 -5.84 10.24
C SER A 21 -1.95 -5.81 10.51
N TRP A 22 -2.63 -6.96 10.56
CA TRP A 22 -4.01 -7.02 11.07
C TRP A 22 -4.09 -6.57 12.52
N PHE A 23 -3.20 -7.07 13.39
CA PHE A 23 -3.17 -6.69 14.80
C PHE A 23 -2.93 -5.18 14.99
N HIS A 24 -1.95 -4.62 14.30
CA HIS A 24 -1.70 -3.17 14.33
C HIS A 24 -2.88 -2.35 13.80
N SER A 25 -3.60 -2.83 12.78
CA SER A 25 -4.78 -2.15 12.25
C SER A 25 -5.89 -1.93 13.29
N GLN A 26 -5.97 -2.77 14.34
CA GLN A 26 -6.94 -2.60 15.41
C GLN A 26 -6.70 -1.32 16.22
N PHE A 27 -5.43 -0.96 16.46
CA PHE A 27 -5.07 0.29 17.12
C PHE A 27 -5.35 1.48 16.22
N THR A 28 -4.94 1.39 14.95
CA THR A 28 -5.20 2.42 13.93
C THR A 28 -6.70 2.70 13.81
N GLY A 29 -7.53 1.64 13.70
CA GLY A 29 -8.98 1.74 13.65
C GLY A 29 -9.59 2.38 14.89
N TYR A 30 -9.09 2.04 16.09
CA TYR A 30 -9.56 2.62 17.35
C TYR A 30 -9.24 4.12 17.47
N ILE A 31 -8.01 4.52 17.12
CA ILE A 31 -7.53 5.91 17.17
C ILE A 31 -8.28 6.77 16.15
N MET A 32 -8.47 6.24 14.94
CA MET A 32 -9.07 6.97 13.82
C MET A 32 -10.60 6.96 13.82
N ARG A 33 -11.27 6.65 14.94
CA ARG A 33 -12.74 6.68 14.99
C ARG A 33 -13.24 8.12 14.76
N PRO A 34 -14.06 8.35 13.72
CA PRO A 34 -14.47 9.70 13.38
C PRO A 34 -15.43 10.27 14.42
N GLN A 35 -15.21 11.52 14.80
CA GLN A 35 -16.18 12.28 15.57
C GLN A 35 -17.46 12.51 14.74
N PRO A 36 -18.64 12.74 15.33
CA PRO A 36 -19.89 12.92 14.59
C PRO A 36 -19.84 14.03 13.53
N ARG A 37 -19.04 15.08 13.75
CA ARG A 37 -18.80 16.12 12.75
C ARG A 37 -18.04 15.60 11.53
N LEU A 38 -17.00 14.78 11.77
CA LEU A 38 -16.21 14.18 10.72
C LEU A 38 -17.01 13.17 9.91
N GLN A 39 -17.78 12.31 10.59
CA GLN A 39 -18.62 11.33 9.92
C GLN A 39 -19.66 12.00 9.00
N ARG A 40 -20.30 13.09 9.44
CA ARG A 40 -21.25 13.84 8.60
C ARG A 40 -20.58 14.40 7.35
N PHE A 41 -19.43 15.05 7.51
CA PHE A 41 -18.65 15.57 6.39
C PHE A 41 -18.28 14.47 5.39
N LEU A 42 -17.78 13.32 5.85
CA LEU A 42 -17.44 12.18 4.97
C LEU A 42 -18.67 11.66 4.21
N ASN A 43 -19.82 11.56 4.88
CA ASN A 43 -21.06 11.10 4.27
C ASN A 43 -21.58 12.07 3.20
N ASP A 44 -21.55 13.38 3.49
CA ASP A 44 -21.98 14.41 2.54
C ASP A 44 -21.03 14.48 1.34
N PHE A 45 -19.72 14.38 1.59
CA PHE A 45 -18.72 14.36 0.54
C PHE A 45 -18.88 13.15 -0.39
N LYS A 46 -19.08 11.94 0.16
CA LYS A 46 -19.37 10.73 -0.63
C LYS A 46 -20.59 10.89 -1.53
N LYS A 47 -21.67 11.50 -1.02
CA LYS A 47 -22.87 11.78 -1.83
C LYS A 47 -22.57 12.76 -2.97
N GLN A 48 -21.82 13.82 -2.69
CA GLN A 48 -21.47 14.84 -3.69
C GLN A 48 -20.66 14.27 -4.85
N ILE A 49 -19.72 13.37 -4.57
CA ILE A 49 -18.87 12.75 -5.60
C ILE A 49 -19.43 11.43 -6.14
N ASN A 50 -20.67 11.07 -5.77
CA ASN A 50 -21.32 9.80 -6.14
C ASN A 50 -20.44 8.56 -5.85
N TYR A 51 -19.82 8.53 -4.67
CA TYR A 51 -18.96 7.43 -4.23
C TYR A 51 -19.78 6.14 -4.07
N ARG A 52 -19.41 5.10 -4.81
CA ARG A 52 -20.15 3.82 -4.91
C ARG A 52 -19.20 2.67 -5.23
N HIS A 53 -19.67 1.45 -5.11
CA HIS A 53 -18.90 0.22 -5.41
C HIS A 53 -19.40 -0.44 -6.71
N PRO A 54 -18.56 -1.21 -7.42
CA PRO A 54 -17.13 -1.44 -7.16
C PRO A 54 -16.26 -0.23 -7.51
N ILE A 55 -15.23 0.04 -6.70
CA ILE A 55 -14.33 1.17 -6.84
C ILE A 55 -12.89 0.82 -6.47
N VAL A 56 -11.95 1.28 -7.30
CA VAL A 56 -10.51 1.19 -7.03
C VAL A 56 -9.99 2.54 -6.56
N GLY A 57 -9.20 2.57 -5.49
CA GLY A 57 -8.53 3.76 -5.00
C GLY A 57 -7.15 3.91 -5.63
N ILE A 58 -6.82 5.10 -6.11
CA ILE A 58 -5.46 5.46 -6.53
C ILE A 58 -4.99 6.61 -5.66
N HIS A 59 -3.80 6.46 -5.06
CA HIS A 59 -3.12 7.54 -4.37
C HIS A 59 -1.81 7.91 -5.08
N VAL A 60 -1.80 9.05 -5.78
CA VAL A 60 -0.64 9.56 -6.52
C VAL A 60 0.01 10.69 -5.73
N ARG A 61 1.25 10.48 -5.29
CA ARG A 61 2.04 11.46 -4.52
C ARG A 61 3.18 12.02 -5.38
N ARG A 62 3.16 13.32 -5.70
CA ARG A 62 4.18 13.98 -6.57
C ARG A 62 4.95 15.11 -5.88
N THR A 63 4.28 16.15 -5.40
CA THR A 63 4.85 17.51 -5.20
C THR A 63 6.17 17.60 -4.42
N ASP A 64 6.17 17.59 -3.08
CA ASP A 64 7.40 17.68 -2.27
C ASP A 64 8.25 16.41 -2.29
N LYS A 65 7.67 15.27 -2.65
CA LYS A 65 8.34 13.98 -2.51
C LYS A 65 9.36 13.68 -3.62
N LEU A 66 9.15 14.29 -4.79
CA LEU A 66 10.11 14.27 -5.90
C LEU A 66 11.27 15.26 -5.67
N SER A 67 10.99 16.39 -5.02
CA SER A 67 11.99 17.45 -4.77
C SER A 67 13.04 17.08 -3.71
N TYR A 68 12.71 16.16 -2.80
CA TYR A 68 13.61 15.70 -1.72
C TYR A 68 14.15 14.26 -1.91
N HIS A 69 13.99 13.67 -3.10
CA HIS A 69 14.43 12.29 -3.42
C HIS A 69 13.78 11.18 -2.56
N GLU A 70 12.66 11.45 -1.89
CA GLU A 70 11.97 10.47 -1.03
C GLU A 70 11.03 9.52 -1.79
N ALA A 71 10.71 9.82 -3.05
CA ALA A 71 9.88 8.98 -3.93
C ALA A 71 10.37 9.02 -5.39
N LEU A 72 10.24 7.88 -6.08
CA LEU A 72 10.39 7.82 -7.53
C LEU A 72 9.12 8.36 -8.21
N TYR A 73 9.29 9.00 -9.37
CA TYR A 73 8.16 9.39 -10.20
C TYR A 73 7.58 8.14 -10.87
N TYR A 74 6.28 7.91 -10.66
CA TYR A 74 5.52 6.90 -11.37
C TYR A 74 4.49 7.59 -12.27
N PRO A 75 4.51 7.37 -13.61
CA PRO A 75 3.46 7.85 -14.49
C PRO A 75 2.11 7.23 -14.14
N ILE A 76 1.02 7.92 -14.47
CA ILE A 76 -0.34 7.43 -14.17
C ILE A 76 -0.65 6.08 -14.86
N SER A 77 0.05 5.76 -15.94
CA SER A 77 -0.03 4.46 -16.62
C SER A 77 0.28 3.29 -15.69
N ASP A 78 1.26 3.45 -14.81
CA ASP A 78 1.73 2.36 -13.93
C ASP A 78 0.67 2.02 -12.88
N TYR A 79 0.00 3.03 -12.34
CA TYR A 79 -1.15 2.84 -11.46
C TYR A 79 -2.31 2.14 -12.20
N MET A 80 -2.55 2.55 -13.45
CA MET A 80 -3.67 2.02 -14.25
C MET A 80 -3.49 0.57 -14.69
N VAL A 81 -2.27 0.01 -14.71
CA VAL A 81 -2.07 -1.43 -14.95
C VAL A 81 -2.84 -2.26 -13.93
N SER A 82 -2.67 -1.96 -12.65
CA SER A 82 -3.29 -2.74 -11.57
C SER A 82 -4.79 -2.48 -11.45
N VAL A 83 -5.23 -1.26 -11.77
CA VAL A 83 -6.66 -0.90 -11.86
C VAL A 83 -7.34 -1.71 -12.96
N LYS A 84 -6.72 -1.82 -14.15
CA LYS A 84 -7.22 -2.65 -15.25
C LYS A 84 -7.32 -4.12 -14.84
N ASP A 85 -6.26 -4.66 -14.25
CA ASP A 85 -6.22 -6.06 -13.80
C ASP A 85 -7.30 -6.36 -12.77
N TYR A 86 -7.54 -5.45 -11.81
CA TYR A 86 -8.61 -5.58 -10.84
C TYR A 86 -9.99 -5.69 -11.52
N PHE A 87 -10.33 -4.74 -12.41
CA PHE A 87 -11.62 -4.74 -13.07
C PHE A 87 -11.79 -5.93 -14.03
N HIS A 88 -10.73 -6.32 -14.76
CA HIS A 88 -10.77 -7.52 -15.59
C HIS A 88 -11.06 -8.78 -14.75
N LYS A 89 -10.39 -8.94 -13.61
CA LYS A 89 -10.67 -10.06 -12.69
C LYS A 89 -12.10 -10.02 -12.14
N LEU A 90 -12.59 -8.84 -11.81
CA LEU A 90 -13.95 -8.66 -11.30
C LEU A 90 -15.00 -9.05 -12.36
N GLU A 91 -14.79 -8.63 -13.60
CA GLU A 91 -15.64 -8.90 -14.77
C GLU A 91 -15.74 -10.39 -15.12
N LEU A 92 -14.78 -11.23 -14.69
CA LEU A 92 -14.88 -12.69 -14.81
C LEU A 92 -16.00 -13.28 -13.93
N THR A 93 -16.41 -12.58 -12.88
CA THR A 93 -17.35 -13.09 -11.86
C THR A 93 -18.70 -12.37 -11.87
N ARG A 94 -18.75 -11.12 -12.35
CA ARG A 94 -19.96 -10.30 -12.35
C ARG A 94 -19.91 -9.24 -13.45
N GLN A 95 -21.06 -8.75 -13.89
CA GLN A 95 -21.10 -7.61 -14.80
C GLN A 95 -20.70 -6.31 -14.08
N VAL A 96 -19.80 -5.55 -14.67
CA VAL A 96 -19.40 -4.22 -14.20
C VAL A 96 -19.90 -3.20 -15.22
N SER A 97 -20.93 -2.43 -14.86
CA SER A 97 -21.50 -1.41 -15.75
C SER A 97 -20.59 -0.20 -15.94
N GLN A 98 -19.76 0.10 -14.94
CA GLN A 98 -18.85 1.24 -14.96
C GLN A 98 -17.65 0.99 -14.08
N ARG A 99 -16.46 1.30 -14.60
CA ARG A 99 -15.18 1.18 -13.87
C ARG A 99 -14.90 2.47 -13.12
N LEU A 100 -15.22 2.50 -11.82
CA LEU A 100 -15.07 3.68 -10.99
C LEU A 100 -13.72 3.70 -10.27
N VAL A 101 -13.07 4.86 -10.25
CA VAL A 101 -11.77 5.06 -9.61
C VAL A 101 -11.80 6.29 -8.72
N TYR A 102 -11.51 6.13 -7.44
CA TYR A 102 -11.26 7.26 -6.53
C TYR A 102 -9.80 7.71 -6.66
N VAL A 103 -9.58 9.00 -6.89
CA VAL A 103 -8.24 9.57 -7.08
C VAL A 103 -7.93 10.54 -5.95
N ALA A 104 -6.96 10.17 -5.12
CA ALA A 104 -6.31 11.04 -4.14
C ALA A 104 -4.96 11.48 -4.69
N SER A 105 -4.74 12.78 -4.83
CA SER A 105 -3.45 13.31 -5.24
C SER A 105 -3.21 14.71 -4.73
N ASP A 106 -1.95 14.98 -4.42
CA ASP A 106 -1.41 16.31 -4.13
C ASP A 106 -1.08 17.10 -5.40
N ASP A 107 -1.16 16.50 -6.58
CA ASP A 107 -0.97 17.17 -7.87
C ASP A 107 -2.32 17.36 -8.59
N PRO A 108 -2.77 18.62 -8.78
CA PRO A 108 -4.06 18.92 -9.39
C PRO A 108 -4.16 18.51 -10.88
N SER A 109 -3.04 18.19 -11.55
CA SER A 109 -3.02 17.75 -12.95
C SER A 109 -3.40 16.27 -13.13
N VAL A 110 -3.30 15.44 -12.09
CA VAL A 110 -3.47 13.99 -12.18
C VAL A 110 -4.88 13.59 -12.60
N LEU A 111 -5.91 14.17 -11.97
CA LEU A 111 -7.30 13.82 -12.27
C LEU A 111 -7.68 14.22 -13.72
N PRO A 112 -7.43 15.46 -14.19
CA PRO A 112 -7.63 15.82 -15.60
C PRO A 112 -6.88 14.91 -16.57
N GLN A 113 -5.64 14.52 -16.23
CA GLN A 113 -4.84 13.63 -17.06
C GLN A 113 -5.49 12.24 -17.18
N LEU A 114 -5.93 11.65 -16.06
CA LEU A 114 -6.63 10.35 -16.04
C LEU A 114 -7.93 10.38 -16.86
N VAL A 115 -8.75 11.41 -16.70
CA VAL A 115 -10.00 11.58 -17.47
C VAL A 115 -9.73 11.65 -18.97
N LYS A 116 -8.65 12.33 -19.37
CA LYS A 116 -8.26 12.46 -20.78
C LYS A 116 -7.73 11.15 -21.37
N GLU A 117 -6.87 10.44 -20.64
CA GLU A 117 -6.17 9.26 -21.15
C GLU A 117 -6.99 7.96 -21.03
N TYR A 118 -7.95 7.90 -20.12
CA TYR A 118 -8.73 6.70 -19.80
C TYR A 118 -10.26 6.97 -19.84
N PRO A 119 -10.83 7.34 -20.99
CA PRO A 119 -12.23 7.76 -21.10
C PRO A 119 -13.26 6.66 -20.77
N ASN A 120 -12.84 5.39 -20.74
CA ASN A 120 -13.70 4.26 -20.37
C ASN A 120 -13.85 4.06 -18.85
N TYR A 121 -13.23 4.92 -18.05
CA TYR A 121 -13.29 4.90 -16.59
C TYR A 121 -13.99 6.16 -16.09
N GLU A 122 -14.74 6.03 -15.01
CA GLU A 122 -15.19 7.18 -14.24
C GLU A 122 -14.17 7.48 -13.14
N PHE A 123 -13.65 8.70 -13.12
CA PHE A 123 -12.75 9.14 -12.06
C PHE A 123 -13.46 10.14 -11.16
N ILE A 124 -13.45 9.84 -9.86
CA ILE A 124 -13.98 10.72 -8.82
C ILE A 124 -12.84 11.12 -7.87
N GLY A 125 -12.90 12.34 -7.37
CA GLY A 125 -11.85 12.90 -6.52
C GLY A 125 -12.08 14.39 -6.37
N SER A 126 -11.44 15.01 -5.38
CA SER A 126 -11.65 16.43 -5.13
C SER A 126 -10.54 17.28 -5.72
N THR A 127 -10.84 17.92 -6.86
CA THR A 127 -9.97 18.95 -7.45
C THR A 127 -9.78 20.15 -6.53
N SER A 128 -10.75 20.44 -5.66
CA SER A 128 -10.70 21.52 -4.66
C SER A 128 -9.81 21.16 -3.46
N ILE A 129 -9.78 19.90 -3.01
CA ILE A 129 -8.86 19.41 -1.98
C ILE A 129 -7.43 19.32 -2.52
N SER A 130 -7.24 18.83 -3.75
CA SER A 130 -5.91 18.80 -4.40
C SER A 130 -5.30 20.21 -4.55
N LYS A 131 -6.10 21.24 -4.85
CA LYS A 131 -5.63 22.63 -4.92
C LYS A 131 -5.16 23.18 -3.56
N ILE A 132 -5.81 22.79 -2.46
CA ILE A 132 -5.44 23.21 -1.09
C ILE A 132 -4.20 22.44 -0.60
N ALA A 133 -4.07 21.15 -0.97
CA ALA A 133 -2.94 20.29 -0.60
C ALA A 133 -1.64 20.58 -1.39
N PHE A 134 -1.76 21.12 -2.61
CA PHE A 134 -0.64 21.51 -3.48
C PHE A 134 0.18 22.69 -2.94
N SER A 135 -0.45 23.61 -2.21
CA SER A 135 0.22 24.82 -1.70
C SER A 135 0.90 24.55 -0.34
N GLN A 136 2.23 24.71 -0.30
CA GLN A 136 3.04 24.50 0.91
C GLN A 136 2.63 25.41 2.09
N THR A 137 2.04 26.57 1.81
CA THR A 137 1.61 27.55 2.82
C THR A 137 0.24 27.24 3.44
N THR A 138 -0.63 26.51 2.73
CA THR A 138 -1.98 26.12 3.22
C THR A 138 -2.04 24.68 3.72
N ARG A 139 -0.95 23.91 3.59
CA ARG A 139 -0.85 22.52 4.05
C ARG A 139 -1.19 22.36 5.53
N TYR A 140 -0.95 23.38 6.36
CA TYR A 140 -1.26 23.41 7.79
C TYR A 140 -2.52 24.22 8.12
N SER A 141 -3.55 24.16 7.27
CA SER A 141 -4.88 24.70 7.58
C SER A 141 -5.86 23.59 8.00
N ASN A 142 -6.94 23.96 8.68
CA ASN A 142 -8.01 23.02 9.01
C ASN A 142 -8.59 22.38 7.75
N GLU A 143 -8.76 23.14 6.67
CA GLU A 143 -9.32 22.69 5.40
C GLU A 143 -8.43 21.63 4.72
N SER A 144 -7.10 21.79 4.78
CA SER A 144 -6.13 20.79 4.32
C SER A 144 -6.25 19.49 5.12
N LEU A 145 -6.39 19.59 6.46
CA LEU A 145 -6.59 18.41 7.32
C LEU A 145 -7.88 17.67 6.96
N TRP A 146 -8.99 18.38 6.77
CA TRP A 146 -10.27 17.79 6.34
C TRP A 146 -10.14 17.06 5.00
N GLY A 147 -9.38 17.62 4.07
CA GLY A 147 -9.09 17.01 2.78
C GLY A 147 -8.28 15.72 2.89
N VAL A 148 -7.17 15.75 3.61
CA VAL A 148 -6.32 14.56 3.83
C VAL A 148 -7.07 13.46 4.58
N LEU A 149 -7.88 13.82 5.58
CA LEU A 149 -8.75 12.86 6.26
C LEU A 149 -9.77 12.25 5.29
N ALA A 150 -10.40 13.05 4.44
CA ALA A 150 -11.31 12.52 3.40
C ALA A 150 -10.59 11.51 2.52
N ASP A 151 -9.41 11.84 2.01
CA ASP A 151 -8.62 10.92 1.18
C ASP A 151 -8.29 9.63 1.91
N ILE A 152 -7.82 9.70 3.16
CA ILE A 152 -7.51 8.51 3.96
C ILE A 152 -8.74 7.61 4.13
N PHE A 153 -9.87 8.18 4.55
CA PHE A 153 -11.09 7.41 4.79
C PHE A 153 -11.67 6.84 3.49
N LEU A 154 -11.75 7.62 2.43
CA LEU A 154 -12.32 7.16 1.16
C LEU A 154 -11.41 6.14 0.48
N LEU A 155 -10.07 6.28 0.52
CA LEU A 155 -9.16 5.24 0.07
C LEU A 155 -9.35 3.95 0.87
N SER A 156 -9.46 4.04 2.20
CA SER A 156 -9.67 2.87 3.07
C SER A 156 -10.98 2.13 2.84
N GLU A 157 -11.93 2.75 2.13
CA GLU A 157 -13.23 2.17 1.81
C GLU A 157 -13.32 1.70 0.36
N THR A 158 -12.25 1.80 -0.43
CA THR A 158 -12.24 1.23 -1.78
C THR A 158 -12.15 -0.30 -1.72
N ASP A 159 -12.44 -0.96 -2.84
CA ASP A 159 -12.33 -2.43 -2.93
C ASP A 159 -10.89 -2.90 -3.24
N TYR A 160 -10.03 -1.97 -3.67
CA TYR A 160 -8.62 -2.21 -3.97
C TYR A 160 -7.84 -0.89 -3.98
N ILE A 161 -6.66 -0.82 -3.36
CA ILE A 161 -5.82 0.40 -3.34
C ILE A 161 -4.59 0.22 -4.23
N VAL A 162 -4.33 1.15 -5.15
CA VAL A 162 -3.08 1.25 -5.93
C VAL A 162 -2.33 2.52 -5.54
N CYS A 163 -1.10 2.38 -5.04
CA CYS A 163 -0.36 3.52 -4.51
C CYS A 163 1.16 3.28 -4.44
N THR A 164 1.86 4.17 -3.75
CA THR A 164 3.23 3.97 -3.25
C THR A 164 3.21 3.83 -1.73
N PHE A 165 3.74 2.75 -1.18
CA PHE A 165 3.83 2.55 0.28
C PHE A 165 4.98 3.28 0.94
N SER A 166 5.87 3.93 0.17
CA SER A 166 6.67 5.01 0.77
C SER A 166 5.78 6.13 1.33
N SER A 167 4.52 6.28 0.89
CA SER A 167 3.56 7.27 1.41
C SER A 167 2.87 6.80 2.69
N THR A 168 2.99 7.58 3.76
CA THR A 168 2.26 7.36 5.02
C THR A 168 0.75 7.42 4.83
N ILE A 169 0.24 8.28 3.94
CA ILE A 169 -1.20 8.36 3.64
C ILE A 169 -1.70 7.02 3.09
N CYS A 170 -0.96 6.40 2.18
CA CYS A 170 -1.39 5.13 1.61
C CYS A 170 -1.31 3.99 2.63
N ARG A 171 -0.21 3.88 3.38
CA ARG A 171 -0.08 2.86 4.44
C ARG A 171 -1.21 2.97 5.46
N LEU A 172 -1.52 4.19 5.92
CA LEU A 172 -2.61 4.43 6.86
C LEU A 172 -3.98 4.07 6.28
N SER A 173 -4.23 4.41 5.01
CA SER A 173 -5.48 4.05 4.33
C SER A 173 -5.65 2.54 4.21
N TYR A 174 -4.56 1.84 3.85
CA TYR A 174 -4.54 0.37 3.77
C TYR A 174 -4.73 -0.28 5.14
N GLU A 175 -4.08 0.23 6.19
CA GLU A 175 -4.33 -0.26 7.56
C GLU A 175 -5.79 -0.09 7.98
N LEU A 176 -6.41 1.05 7.67
CA LEU A 176 -7.84 1.26 7.95
C LEU A 176 -8.76 0.36 7.12
N MET A 177 -8.39 0.03 5.88
CA MET A 177 -9.09 -0.95 5.07
C MET A 177 -9.05 -2.33 5.75
N ARG A 178 -7.88 -2.74 6.25
CA ARG A 178 -7.71 -4.01 6.98
C ARG A 178 -8.51 -4.06 8.28
N TYR A 179 -8.64 -2.94 8.98
CA TYR A 179 -9.46 -2.87 10.20
C TYR A 179 -10.95 -3.17 9.91
N LYS A 180 -11.45 -2.79 8.72
CA LYS A 180 -12.86 -2.91 8.36
C LYS A 180 -13.25 -4.28 7.81
N GLN A 181 -12.29 -5.15 7.51
CA GLN A 181 -12.49 -6.44 6.85
C GLN A 181 -11.78 -7.56 7.59
N LEU A 182 -12.23 -8.81 7.45
CA LEU A 182 -11.56 -9.95 8.07
C LEU A 182 -10.16 -10.11 7.47
N ASP A 183 -10.06 -10.26 6.15
CA ASP A 183 -8.79 -10.25 5.44
C ASP A 183 -8.82 -9.40 4.17
N ALA A 184 -8.05 -8.31 4.21
CA ALA A 184 -7.78 -7.43 3.09
C ALA A 184 -6.28 -7.40 2.73
N SER A 185 -5.52 -8.42 3.18
CA SER A 185 -4.07 -8.57 2.97
C SER A 185 -3.63 -8.43 1.51
N LEU A 186 -4.49 -8.79 0.56
CA LEU A 186 -4.22 -8.77 -0.88
C LEU A 186 -4.95 -7.64 -1.62
N GLN A 187 -5.68 -6.76 -0.92
CA GLN A 187 -6.50 -5.71 -1.53
C GLN A 187 -5.70 -4.43 -1.84
N TYR A 188 -4.45 -4.59 -2.23
CA TYR A 188 -3.60 -3.47 -2.62
C TYR A 188 -2.58 -3.84 -3.70
N ARG A 189 -2.06 -2.82 -4.37
CA ARG A 189 -0.79 -2.85 -5.09
C ARG A 189 0.05 -1.62 -4.73
N SER A 190 1.27 -1.85 -4.29
CA SER A 190 2.30 -0.81 -4.16
C SER A 190 3.19 -0.80 -5.39
N LEU A 191 3.54 0.39 -5.90
CA LEU A 191 4.45 0.57 -7.04
C LEU A 191 5.92 0.63 -6.63
N ASP A 192 6.24 0.80 -5.35
CA ASP A 192 7.62 0.96 -4.87
C ASP A 192 8.04 -0.15 -3.89
N VAL A 193 7.58 -0.06 -2.65
CA VAL A 193 8.01 -0.92 -1.54
C VAL A 193 6.83 -1.73 -1.00
N PRO A 194 7.07 -2.89 -0.37
CA PRO A 194 6.01 -3.63 0.30
C PRO A 194 5.51 -2.89 1.54
N PHE A 195 4.37 -3.36 2.06
CA PHE A 195 3.78 -2.79 3.26
C PHE A 195 4.74 -2.93 4.45
N HIS A 196 4.93 -1.85 5.19
CA HIS A 196 5.83 -1.83 6.34
C HIS A 196 5.45 -0.75 7.34
N TYR A 197 5.89 -0.95 8.58
CA TYR A 197 5.87 0.06 9.62
C TYR A 197 7.27 0.68 9.73
N HIS A 198 7.35 2.00 9.85
CA HIS A 198 8.65 2.66 10.07
C HIS A 198 9.29 2.14 11.37
N HIS A 199 10.62 1.99 11.34
CA HIS A 199 11.43 1.51 12.46
C HIS A 199 11.04 0.13 12.99
N SER A 200 10.20 -0.62 12.28
CA SER A 200 9.90 -2.01 12.60
C SER A 200 10.89 -2.93 11.90
N LEU A 201 11.39 -3.92 12.64
CA LEU A 201 12.14 -5.00 12.03
C LEU A 201 11.20 -5.78 11.12
N THR A 202 11.58 -5.91 9.86
CA THR A 202 10.92 -6.82 8.91
C THR A 202 11.01 -8.26 9.44
N PRO A 203 9.98 -9.08 9.22
CA PRO A 203 10.04 -10.48 9.59
C PRO A 203 11.19 -11.17 8.83
N ILE A 204 11.99 -11.96 9.55
CA ILE A 204 12.96 -12.85 8.92
C ILE A 204 12.19 -13.89 8.12
N ARG A 205 12.57 -14.07 6.85
CA ARG A 205 12.04 -15.12 5.99
C ARG A 205 13.00 -16.30 5.96
N THR A 206 12.47 -17.50 5.81
CA THR A 206 13.27 -18.73 5.72
C THR A 206 13.07 -19.33 4.34
N ALA A 207 14.16 -19.68 3.67
CA ALA A 207 14.10 -20.37 2.39
C ALA A 207 13.48 -21.78 2.57
N VAL A 208 12.42 -22.06 1.82
CA VAL A 208 11.75 -23.38 1.83
C VAL A 208 12.10 -24.23 0.59
N TYR A 209 12.78 -23.64 -0.39
CA TYR A 209 13.29 -24.32 -1.58
C TYR A 209 14.76 -23.99 -1.79
N ASN A 210 15.49 -24.94 -2.37
CA ASN A 210 16.84 -24.68 -2.87
C ASN A 210 16.75 -23.83 -4.15
N HIS A 211 17.64 -22.87 -4.29
CA HIS A 211 17.83 -22.08 -5.51
C HIS A 211 19.29 -22.10 -5.90
N ARG A 212 19.57 -22.22 -7.21
CA ARG A 212 20.91 -22.09 -7.77
C ARG A 212 20.94 -20.84 -8.65
N SER A 213 21.86 -19.93 -8.38
CA SER A 213 21.98 -18.68 -9.12
C SER A 213 22.24 -18.94 -10.60
N LYS A 214 21.57 -18.17 -11.47
CA LYS A 214 21.76 -18.20 -12.92
C LYS A 214 22.55 -17.00 -13.45
N SER A 215 22.74 -15.98 -12.61
CA SER A 215 23.48 -14.75 -12.89
C SER A 215 24.14 -14.24 -11.61
N GLU A 216 25.04 -13.27 -11.74
CA GLU A 216 25.75 -12.63 -10.61
C GLU A 216 24.78 -11.86 -9.68
N ASP A 217 23.62 -11.46 -10.18
CA ASP A 217 22.58 -10.74 -9.43
C ASP A 217 21.63 -11.66 -8.62
N GLN A 218 21.95 -12.94 -8.48
CA GLN A 218 21.15 -13.94 -7.77
C GLN A 218 21.98 -14.69 -6.72
N TRP A 219 21.34 -15.13 -5.64
CA TRP A 219 21.98 -15.95 -4.62
C TRP A 219 21.68 -17.43 -4.77
N ASP A 220 22.65 -18.28 -4.43
CA ASP A 220 22.33 -19.65 -4.06
C ASP A 220 21.59 -19.66 -2.72
N LEU A 221 20.44 -20.33 -2.67
CA LEU A 221 19.68 -20.56 -1.44
C LEU A 221 19.62 -22.04 -1.14
N LYS A 222 19.80 -22.38 0.13
CA LYS A 222 19.51 -23.70 0.69
C LYS A 222 18.29 -23.60 1.59
N ILE A 223 17.53 -24.69 1.66
CA ILE A 223 16.44 -24.82 2.63
C ILE A 223 16.98 -24.52 4.04
N GLY A 224 16.30 -23.62 4.75
CA GLY A 224 16.69 -23.17 6.10
C GLY A 224 17.50 -21.88 6.13
N ASP A 225 17.96 -21.36 4.98
CA ASP A 225 18.65 -20.07 4.94
C ASP A 225 17.73 -18.92 5.39
N HIS A 226 18.26 -18.03 6.22
CA HIS A 226 17.53 -16.87 6.72
C HIS A 226 17.78 -15.64 5.82
N LEU A 227 16.68 -14.98 5.45
CA LEU A 227 16.64 -13.80 4.61
C LEU A 227 16.05 -12.64 5.42
N HIS A 228 16.77 -11.52 5.44
CA HIS A 228 16.36 -10.28 6.03
C HIS A 228 15.98 -9.30 4.94
N GLU A 229 14.92 -8.54 5.18
CA GLU A 229 14.46 -7.49 4.29
C GLU A 229 14.78 -6.13 4.91
N ARG A 230 15.24 -5.16 4.13
CA ARG A 230 15.42 -3.79 4.59
C ARG A 230 14.82 -2.84 3.57
N ILE A 231 14.03 -1.91 4.06
CA ILE A 231 13.46 -0.87 3.21
C ILE A 231 14.37 0.35 3.31
N SER A 232 14.91 0.76 2.17
CA SER A 232 15.84 1.86 2.02
C SER A 232 15.21 2.92 1.10
N GLY A 233 14.50 3.87 1.70
CA GLY A 233 13.72 4.87 0.96
C GLY A 233 12.61 4.21 0.12
N THR A 234 12.81 4.20 -1.20
CA THR A 234 11.87 3.66 -2.22
C THR A 234 12.22 2.27 -2.72
N HIS A 235 13.28 1.66 -2.21
CA HIS A 235 13.75 0.35 -2.65
C HIS A 235 13.71 -0.65 -1.50
N THR A 236 13.53 -1.92 -1.85
CA THR A 236 13.68 -3.03 -0.92
C THR A 236 15.00 -3.73 -1.19
N GLU A 237 15.83 -3.80 -0.16
CA GLU A 237 17.07 -4.54 -0.15
C GLU A 237 16.85 -5.86 0.60
N TRP A 238 17.52 -6.90 0.14
CA TRP A 238 17.50 -8.19 0.80
C TRP A 238 18.91 -8.55 1.26
N PHE A 239 18.96 -9.37 2.30
CA PHE A 239 20.19 -9.79 2.92
C PHE A 239 20.09 -11.25 3.35
N LYS A 240 21.06 -12.07 2.93
CA LYS A 240 21.18 -13.44 3.40
C LYS A 240 22.07 -13.48 4.65
N GLN A 241 21.60 -14.09 5.73
CA GLN A 241 22.43 -14.29 6.93
C GLN A 241 23.51 -15.35 6.65
N SER A 242 24.77 -15.01 6.95
CA SER A 242 25.88 -15.97 6.85
C SER A 242 25.80 -17.03 7.95
N VAL A 243 26.12 -18.28 7.58
CA VAL A 243 26.03 -19.48 8.42
C VAL A 243 26.96 -19.42 9.65
N ASN A 244 28.00 -18.56 9.65
CA ASN A 244 29.03 -18.56 10.69
C ASN A 244 28.82 -17.56 11.84
N GLY A 245 27.69 -16.85 11.90
CA GLY A 245 27.24 -16.16 13.13
C GLY A 245 28.16 -15.09 13.73
N ARG A 246 29.25 -14.69 13.05
CA ARG A 246 30.08 -13.56 13.47
C ARG A 246 29.42 -12.30 12.93
N GLY A 247 29.04 -11.40 13.83
CA GLY A 247 28.15 -10.26 13.60
C GLY A 247 28.60 -9.18 12.61
N TRP A 248 29.54 -9.47 11.70
CA TRP A 248 30.06 -8.58 10.66
C TRP A 248 30.44 -9.29 9.34
N ASP A 249 30.16 -10.59 9.19
CA ASP A 249 30.45 -11.33 7.95
C ASP A 249 29.43 -10.97 6.85
N SER A 250 29.73 -9.87 6.16
CA SER A 250 29.27 -9.44 4.83
C SER A 250 27.81 -9.72 4.48
N TYR A 251 26.99 -8.67 4.55
CA TYR A 251 25.78 -8.57 3.77
C TYR A 251 26.12 -8.65 2.28
N PHE A 252 25.72 -9.72 1.59
CA PHE A 252 25.79 -9.77 0.13
C PHE A 252 24.58 -9.02 -0.44
N TYR A 253 24.85 -8.00 -1.24
CA TYR A 253 23.84 -7.22 -1.96
C TYR A 253 23.54 -7.90 -3.29
N ALA A 254 22.27 -8.17 -3.58
CA ALA A 254 21.83 -8.54 -4.93
C ALA A 254 20.40 -8.04 -5.15
N SER A 255 20.14 -7.54 -6.35
CA SER A 255 19.03 -6.64 -6.69
C SER A 255 17.71 -7.36 -6.95
N SER A 256 17.65 -8.70 -6.99
CA SER A 256 16.44 -9.41 -7.39
C SER A 256 16.09 -10.63 -6.53
N VAL A 257 15.12 -10.46 -5.64
CA VAL A 257 14.37 -11.57 -4.99
C VAL A 257 12.97 -11.73 -5.60
N GLU A 258 12.61 -10.87 -6.57
CA GLU A 258 11.27 -10.89 -7.21
C GLU A 258 10.95 -12.21 -7.93
N LEU A 259 11.95 -13.04 -8.26
CA LEU A 259 11.74 -14.35 -8.87
C LEU A 259 11.60 -15.53 -7.87
N ILE A 260 11.76 -15.30 -6.56
CA ILE A 260 11.69 -16.36 -5.53
C ILE A 260 10.49 -16.17 -4.58
N LEU A 261 9.95 -14.96 -4.47
CA LEU A 261 8.90 -14.63 -3.48
C LEU A 261 7.50 -15.14 -3.82
N ASN A 262 7.21 -15.52 -5.06
CA ASN A 262 5.90 -16.11 -5.42
C ASN A 262 5.66 -17.52 -4.85
N GLY A 263 6.65 -18.11 -4.16
CA GLY A 263 6.55 -19.45 -3.56
C GLY A 263 6.76 -19.51 -2.04
N LEU A 264 6.91 -18.38 -1.34
CA LEU A 264 7.18 -18.36 0.10
C LEU A 264 5.94 -17.93 0.88
N ASN A 265 5.10 -18.92 1.23
CA ASN A 265 4.07 -18.75 2.26
C ASN A 265 4.73 -18.23 3.55
N SER A 266 4.21 -17.13 4.09
CA SER A 266 4.49 -16.71 5.46
C SER A 266 3.94 -17.77 6.41
N GLN A 267 4.84 -18.44 7.15
CA GLN A 267 4.48 -19.16 8.38
C GLN A 267 4.50 -18.22 9.57
#